data_AF-A0A3S0N209-F1
#
_entry.id   AF-A0A3S0N209-F1
#
_cell.length_a   1.000
_cell.length_b   1.000
_cell.length_c   1.000
_cell.angle_alpha   90.00
_cell.angle_beta   90.00
_cell.angle_gamma   90.00
#
_symmetry.space_group_name_H-M   'P 1'
#
loop_
_entity.id
_entity.type
_entity.pdbx_description
1 polymer ?
#
loop_
_entity_poly.entity_id
_entity_poly.type
_entity_poly.pdbx_seq_one_letter_code
_entity_poly.pdbx_strand_id
1 'polypeptide(L)'
;MGLRYASMAFTEHGVLMLLSVLNSEKAIQTNIQIMRIFTKTRQMLSDNSDLRIDFETMKKKIENQGKNIELVFQYVDELMEKKEIIPERGKIGYKK
;
A
#
# COMPACT_ATOMS: atom_id res chain seq x y z
N MET A 1 19.77 -35.73 12.69
CA MET A 1 18.57 -36.28 12.01
C MET A 1 18.29 -35.42 10.78
N GLY A 2 18.55 -35.95 9.59
CA GLY A 2 18.31 -35.25 8.33
C GLY A 2 16.85 -35.40 7.92
N LEU A 3 16.01 -34.43 8.24
CA LEU A 3 14.63 -34.40 7.75
C LEU A 3 14.65 -33.93 6.29
N ARG A 4 14.32 -34.85 5.37
CA ARG A 4 14.17 -34.58 3.92
C ARG A 4 12.96 -33.69 3.59
N TYR A 5 12.17 -33.29 4.60
CA TYR A 5 10.99 -32.45 4.45
C TYR A 5 10.87 -31.49 5.64
N ALA A 6 10.47 -30.25 5.38
CA ALA A 6 10.25 -29.27 6.44
C ALA A 6 9.11 -29.72 7.35
N SER A 7 9.32 -29.68 8.66
CA SER A 7 8.27 -30.02 9.63
C SER A 7 7.11 -29.05 9.50
N MET A 8 5.93 -29.53 9.09
CA MET A 8 4.71 -28.73 8.93
C MET A 8 4.05 -28.33 10.27
N ALA A 9 4.76 -28.47 11.40
CA ALA A 9 4.26 -28.43 12.78
C ALA A 9 3.56 -27.12 13.22
N PHE A 10 3.54 -26.08 12.38
CA PHE A 10 2.91 -24.79 12.65
C PHE A 10 2.05 -24.30 11.47
N THR A 11 1.63 -25.22 10.61
CA THR A 11 0.67 -24.96 9.53
C THR A 11 -0.72 -25.40 9.95
N GLU A 12 -1.75 -24.87 9.30
CA GLU A 12 -3.14 -25.24 9.57
C GLU A 12 -3.35 -26.76 9.55
N HIS A 13 -2.72 -27.44 8.59
CA HIS A 13 -2.78 -28.90 8.45
C HIS A 13 -1.89 -29.64 9.47
N GLY A 14 -0.75 -29.07 9.87
CA GLY A 14 0.14 -29.69 10.86
C GLY A 14 -0.35 -29.57 12.29
N VAL A 15 -0.99 -28.46 12.65
CA VAL A 15 -1.69 -28.30 13.94
C VAL A 15 -2.86 -29.28 14.00
N LEU A 16 -3.63 -29.41 12.91
CA LEU A 16 -4.71 -30.40 12.80
C LEU A 16 -4.21 -31.85 12.98
N MET A 17 -3.10 -32.22 12.33
CA MET A 17 -2.50 -33.57 12.44
C MET A 17 -1.96 -33.89 13.84
N LEU A 18 -1.37 -32.92 14.54
CA LEU A 18 -0.91 -33.10 15.92
C LEU A 18 -2.07 -33.25 16.89
N LEU A 19 -3.15 -32.51 16.65
CA LEU A 19 -4.32 -32.46 17.52
C LEU A 19 -5.28 -33.63 17.29
N SER A 20 -5.25 -34.30 16.12
CA SER A 20 -6.05 -35.50 15.82
C SER A 20 -5.58 -36.76 16.56
N VAL A 21 -4.43 -36.71 17.24
CA VAL A 21 -3.90 -37.84 18.04
C VAL A 21 -4.78 -38.14 19.26
N LEU A 22 -5.52 -37.14 19.76
CA LEU A 22 -6.42 -37.30 20.90
C LEU A 22 -7.88 -37.31 20.44
N ASN A 23 -8.59 -38.42 20.70
CA ASN A 23 -9.94 -38.67 20.16
C ASN A 23 -11.06 -38.59 21.23
N SER A 24 -10.89 -37.70 22.22
CA SER A 24 -11.90 -37.43 23.26
C SER A 24 -12.80 -36.27 22.83
N GLU A 25 -14.08 -36.27 23.20
CA GLU A 25 -15.01 -35.14 22.94
C GLU A 25 -14.45 -33.79 23.42
N LYS A 26 -13.82 -33.78 24.60
CA LYS A 26 -13.16 -32.60 25.15
C LYS A 26 -12.00 -32.14 24.28
N ALA A 27 -11.21 -33.08 23.76
CA ALA A 27 -10.09 -32.80 22.86
C ALA A 27 -10.56 -32.23 21.52
N ILE A 28 -11.64 -32.78 20.94
CA ILE A 28 -12.24 -32.28 19.70
C ILE A 28 -12.69 -30.82 19.85
N GLN A 29 -13.36 -30.49 20.96
CA GLN A 29 -13.79 -29.12 21.22
C GLN A 29 -12.62 -28.15 21.42
N THR A 30 -11.55 -28.56 22.11
CA THR A 30 -10.35 -27.72 22.25
C THR A 30 -9.64 -27.54 20.90
N ASN A 31 -9.62 -28.56 20.04
CA ASN A 31 -8.99 -28.49 18.73
C ASN A 31 -9.67 -27.46 17.83
N ILE A 32 -11.00 -27.45 17.81
CA ILE A 32 -11.79 -26.47 17.06
C ILE A 32 -11.51 -25.04 17.57
N GLN A 33 -11.38 -24.86 18.88
CA GLN A 33 -11.06 -23.55 19.46
C GLN A 33 -9.67 -23.06 19.09
N ILE A 34 -8.65 -23.94 19.14
CA ILE A 34 -7.28 -23.62 18.73
C ILE A 34 -7.25 -23.18 17.26
N MET A 35 -7.94 -23.90 16.38
CA MET A 35 -8.03 -23.55 14.95
C MET A 35 -8.68 -22.20 14.74
N ARG A 36 -9.81 -21.90 15.41
CA ARG A 36 -10.48 -20.59 15.32
C ARG A 36 -9.56 -19.44 15.74
N ILE A 37 -8.79 -19.62 16.81
CA ILE A 37 -7.84 -18.61 17.29
C ILE A 37 -6.73 -18.44 16.26
N PHE A 38 -6.14 -19.53 15.76
CA PHE A 38 -5.07 -19.49 14.77
C PHE A 38 -5.48 -18.78 13.48
N THR A 39 -6.65 -19.11 12.92
CA THR A 39 -7.18 -18.46 11.72
C THR A 39 -7.41 -16.97 11.95
N LYS A 40 -7.98 -16.60 13.10
CA LYS A 40 -8.22 -15.19 13.45
C LYS A 40 -6.91 -14.40 13.60
N THR A 41 -5.90 -14.98 14.26
CA THR A 41 -4.58 -14.35 14.39
C THR A 41 -3.91 -14.15 13.03
N ARG A 42 -3.99 -15.13 12.13
CA ARG A 42 -3.48 -14.99 10.76
C ARG A 42 -4.22 -13.94 9.95
N GLN A 43 -5.55 -13.90 10.05
CA GLN A 43 -6.36 -12.91 9.36
C GLN A 43 -6.00 -11.49 9.82
N MET A 44 -5.89 -11.27 11.14
CA MET A 44 -5.42 -9.98 11.68
C MET A 44 -4.02 -9.62 11.20
N LEU A 45 -3.11 -10.58 11.04
CA LEU A 45 -1.79 -10.32 10.48
C LEU A 45 -1.86 -9.95 8.99
N SER A 46 -2.74 -10.61 8.23
CA SER A 46 -2.95 -10.37 6.80
C SER A 46 -3.61 -9.03 6.52
N ASP A 47 -4.59 -8.61 7.32
CA ASP A 47 -5.30 -7.34 7.15
C ASP A 47 -4.36 -6.12 7.24
N ASN A 48 -3.26 -6.23 8.00
CA ASN A 48 -2.22 -5.19 8.07
C ASN A 48 -1.41 -5.06 6.77
N SER A 49 -1.33 -6.12 5.96
CA SER A 49 -0.63 -6.10 4.67
C SER A 49 -1.38 -5.24 3.66
N ASP A 50 -2.71 -5.41 3.60
CA ASP A 50 -3.56 -4.67 2.68
C ASP A 50 -3.57 -3.17 3.01
N LEU A 51 -3.66 -2.86 4.31
CA LEU A 51 -3.51 -1.48 4.80
C LEU A 51 -2.17 -0.86 4.41
N ARG A 52 -1.08 -1.64 4.43
CA ARG A 52 0.25 -1.16 4.03
C ARG A 52 0.34 -0.88 2.53
N ILE A 53 -0.30 -1.72 1.70
CA ILE A 53 -0.37 -1.52 0.25
C ILE A 53 -1.19 -0.26 -0.09
N ASP A 54 -2.34 -0.10 0.56
CA ASP A 54 -3.19 1.09 0.39
C ASP A 54 -2.45 2.36 0.83
N PHE A 55 -1.69 2.30 1.92
CA PHE A 55 -0.88 3.42 2.37
C PHE A 55 0.22 3.78 1.36
N GLU A 56 0.88 2.79 0.76
CA GLU A 56 1.92 3.00 -0.24
C GLU A 56 1.36 3.59 -1.55
N THR A 57 0.19 3.13 -1.98
CA THR A 57 -0.48 3.69 -3.17
C THR A 57 -0.97 5.12 -2.94
N MET A 58 -1.49 5.43 -1.75
CA MET A 58 -1.82 6.82 -1.37
C MET A 58 -0.58 7.70 -1.36
N LYS A 59 0.55 7.24 -0.80
CA LYS A 59 1.81 7.99 -0.79
C LYS A 59 2.29 8.34 -2.19
N LYS A 60 2.25 7.38 -3.13
CA LYS A 60 2.61 7.61 -4.55
C LYS A 60 1.68 8.63 -5.23
N LYS A 61 0.38 8.60 -4.95
CA LYS A 61 -0.58 9.58 -5.50
C LYS A 61 -0.26 11.00 -5.03
N ILE A 62 0.04 11.18 -3.75
CA ILE A 62 0.40 12.48 -3.17
C ILE A 62 1.71 13.01 -3.76
N GLU A 63 2.73 12.15 -3.92
CA GLU A 63 3.99 12.54 -4.54
C GLU A 63 3.80 13.03 -5.99
N ASN A 64 2.98 12.32 -6.77
CA ASN A 64 2.65 12.75 -8.14
C ASN A 64 1.87 14.06 -8.17
N GLN A 65 0.95 14.29 -7.23
CA GLN A 65 0.24 15.57 -7.11
C GLN A 65 1.20 16.72 -6.78
N GLY A 66 2.20 16.49 -5.93
CA GLY A 66 3.24 17.48 -5.63
C GLY A 66 4.02 17.93 -6.87
N LYS A 67 4.45 16.98 -7.71
CA LYS A 67 5.16 17.27 -8.97
C LYS A 67 4.29 18.05 -9.96
N ASN A 68 3.00 17.73 -10.03
CA ASN A 68 2.06 18.46 -10.89
C ASN A 68 1.87 19.90 -10.43
N ILE A 69 1.84 20.15 -9.11
CA ILE A 69 1.71 21.50 -8.55
C ILE A 69 2.97 22.32 -8.85
N GLU A 70 4.15 21.72 -8.70
CA GLU A 70 5.43 22.37 -9.02
C GLU A 70 5.51 22.77 -10.50
N LEU A 71 5.04 21.90 -11.40
CA LEU A 71 4.97 22.18 -12.82
C LEU A 71 3.99 23.33 -13.16
N VAL A 72 2.83 23.39 -12.48
CA VAL A 72 1.88 24.50 -12.65
C VAL A 72 2.50 25.83 -12.22
N PHE A 73 3.21 25.87 -11.10
CA PHE A 73 3.90 27.08 -10.66
C PHE A 73 4.98 27.51 -11.66
N GLN A 74 5.77 26.57 -12.19
CA GLN A 74 6.76 26.86 -13.23
C GLN A 74 6.13 27.51 -14.46
N TYR A 75 4.97 27.01 -14.92
CA TYR A 75 4.26 27.62 -16.05
C TYR A 75 3.69 29.00 -15.72
N VAL A 76 3.20 29.22 -14.49
CA VAL A 76 2.74 30.54 -14.05
C VAL A 76 3.90 31.54 -14.05
N ASP A 77 5.07 31.15 -13.55
CA ASP A 77 6.26 32.00 -13.53
C ASP A 77 6.74 32.32 -14.95
N GLU A 78 6.81 31.34 -15.85
CA GLU A 78 7.19 31.54 -17.26
C GLU A 78 6.23 32.52 -17.97
N LEU A 79 4.92 32.41 -17.69
CA LEU A 79 3.91 33.30 -18.26
C LEU A 79 3.99 34.72 -17.67
N MET A 80 4.41 34.87 -16.42
CA MET A 80 4.66 36.18 -15.80
C MET A 80 5.90 36.86 -16.41
N GLU A 81 7.00 36.12 -16.60
CA GLU A 81 8.25 36.62 -17.21
C GLU A 81 8.03 37.10 -18.65
N LYS A 82 7.24 36.36 -19.43
CA LYS A 82 6.96 36.69 -20.84
C LYS A 82 6.12 37.96 -21.02
N LYS A 83 5.39 38.39 -19.98
CA LYS A 83 4.59 39.61 -19.99
C LYS A 83 5.43 40.89 -19.83
N GLU A 84 6.66 40.80 -19.33
CA GLU A 84 7.55 41.96 -19.19
C GLU A 84 8.24 42.31 -20.52
N ILE A 85 8.36 41.34 -21.44
CA ILE A 85 8.97 41.53 -22.77
C ILE A 85 7.91 41.96 -23.79
N ILE A 86 7.14 43.02 -23.50
CA ILE A 86 6.32 43.66 -24.52
C ILE A 86 7.19 44.76 -25.14
N PRO A 87 7.74 44.59 -26.35
CA PRO A 87 8.51 45.66 -26.98
C PRO A 87 7.62 46.90 -27.09
N GLU A 88 8.17 48.08 -26.74
CA GLU A 88 7.45 49.35 -26.85
C GLU A 88 6.79 49.44 -28.23
N ARG A 89 5.46 49.45 -28.26
CA ARG A 89 4.71 49.50 -29.52
C ARG A 89 5.11 50.79 -30.24
N GLY A 90 5.80 50.66 -31.37
CA GLY A 90 6.14 51.79 -32.21
C GLY A 90 4.89 52.60 -32.50
N LYS A 91 4.92 53.92 -32.24
CA LYS A 91 3.76 54.79 -32.44
C LYS A 91 3.28 54.69 -33.89
N ILE A 92 2.14 54.02 -34.10
CA ILE A 92 1.49 53.95 -35.41
C ILE A 92 0.58 55.17 -35.51
N GLY A 93 1.01 56.17 -36.27
CA GLY A 93 0.24 57.39 -36.50
C GLY A 93 0.86 58.21 -37.63
N TYR A 94 0.02 58.84 -38.44
CA TYR A 94 0.43 59.68 -39.56
C TYR A 94 1.14 60.94 -39.03
N LYS A 95 2.42 61.12 -39.39
CA LYS A 95 3.12 62.40 -39.16
C LYS A 95 2.63 63.41 -40.18
N LYS A 96 2.04 64.49 -39.68
CA LYS A 96 1.57 65.62 -40.48
C LYS A 96 2.74 66.43 -41.03
#